data_AF-A0A162UJ54-F1
#
_entry.id   AF-A0A162UJ54-F1
#
_cell.length_a   1.000
_cell.length_b   1.000
_cell.length_c   1.000
_cell.angle_alpha   90.00
_cell.angle_beta   90.00
_cell.angle_gamma   90.00
#
_symmetry.space_group_name_H-M   'P 1'
#
loop_
_entity.id
_entity.type
_entity.pdbx_description
1 polymer ?
#
loop_
_entity_poly.entity_id
_entity_poly.type
_entity_poly.pdbx_seq_one_letter_code
_entity_poly.pdbx_strand_id
1 'polypeptide(L)' 'MLITLDIDQSGLMRPSRAIHPEGFRFGHSLGKPGDEKTQRMVLQAALDHLMEPGEPGRIKTINFPSYESFK' A
#
# COMPACT_ATOMS: atom_id res chain seq x y z
N MET A 1 -8.01 3.23 7.36
CA MET A 1 -7.11 3.35 6.20
C MET A 1 -6.74 1.95 5.76
N LEU A 2 -6.69 1.70 4.46
CA LEU A 2 -6.49 0.38 3.87
C LEU A 2 -5.16 0.32 3.10
N ILE A 3 -4.41 -0.76 3.26
CA ILE A 3 -3.29 -1.12 2.38
C ILE A 3 -3.79 -2.31 1.56
N THR A 4 -3.87 -2.17 0.25
CA THR A 4 -4.51 -3.18 -0.61
C THR A 4 -3.62 -3.66 -1.75
N LEU A 5 -3.74 -4.94 -2.06
CA LEU A 5 -3.17 -5.57 -3.25
C LEU A 5 -4.22 -5.83 -4.34
N ASP A 6 -5.50 -5.65 -4.01
CA ASP A 6 -6.63 -5.84 -4.93
C ASP A 6 -7.35 -4.50 -5.09
N ILE A 7 -6.90 -3.72 -6.07
CA ILE A 7 -7.42 -2.37 -6.36
C ILE A 7 -8.88 -2.45 -6.78
N ASP A 8 -9.25 -3.45 -7.59
CA ASP A 8 -10.58 -3.56 -8.17
C ASP A 8 -11.63 -3.82 -7.08
N GLN A 9 -11.40 -4.84 -6.24
CA GLN A 9 -12.33 -5.14 -5.13
C GLN A 9 -12.36 -4.02 -4.10
N SER A 10 -11.20 -3.44 -3.77
CA SER A 10 -11.13 -2.35 -2.81
C SER A 10 -11.79 -1.08 -3.34
N GLY A 11 -11.73 -0.83 -4.64
CA GLY A 11 -12.38 0.29 -5.31
C GLY A 11 -13.90 0.24 -5.13
N LEU A 12 -14.50 -0.95 -5.25
CA LEU A 12 -15.94 -1.17 -5.02
C LEU A 12 -16.34 -0.87 -3.57
N MET A 13 -15.48 -1.15 -2.59
CA MET A 13 -15.71 -0.85 -1.18
C MET A 13 -15.63 0.66 -0.86
N ARG A 14 -15.02 1.46 -1.74
CA ARG A 14 -14.82 2.90 -1.60
C ARG A 14 -14.25 3.32 -0.24
N PRO A 15 -13.10 2.76 0.20
CA PRO A 15 -12.49 3.13 1.47
C PRO A 15 -12.20 4.62 1.53
N SER A 16 -12.36 5.23 2.71
CA SER A 16 -12.10 6.66 2.90
C SER A 16 -10.65 7.06 2.60
N ARG A 17 -9.71 6.14 2.78
CA ARG A 17 -8.28 6.26 2.47
C ARG A 17 -7.69 4.89 2.15
N ALA A 18 -6.96 4.78 1.05
CA ALA A 18 -6.29 3.56 0.67
C ALA A 18 -4.98 3.81 -0.07
N ILE A 19 -3.98 2.96 0.18
CA ILE A 19 -2.75 2.91 -0.60
C ILE A 19 -2.62 1.52 -1.26
N HIS A 20 -2.02 1.50 -2.44
CA HIS A 20 -1.63 0.29 -3.16
C HIS A 20 -0.11 0.31 -3.39
N PRO A 21 0.66 -0.60 -2.77
CA PRO A 21 2.08 -0.74 -3.07
C PRO A 21 2.25 -1.41 -4.44
N GLU A 22 2.80 -0.67 -5.39
CA GLU A 22 2.93 -1.10 -6.78
C GLU A 22 3.85 -2.33 -6.91
N GLY A 23 3.44 -3.31 -7.71
CA GLY A 23 4.23 -4.50 -8.01
C GLY A 23 4.29 -5.55 -6.88
N PHE A 24 3.60 -5.32 -5.75
CA PHE A 24 3.59 -6.26 -4.64
C PHE A 24 2.77 -7.52 -4.96
N ARG A 25 3.32 -8.70 -4.64
CA ARG A 25 2.63 -9.99 -4.77
C ARG A 25 1.60 -10.18 -3.67
N PHE A 26 0.53 -10.92 -3.96
CA PHE A 26 -0.43 -11.36 -2.94
C PHE A 26 0.27 -12.05 -1.77
N GLY A 27 -0.13 -11.68 -0.54
CA GLY A 27 0.52 -12.11 0.70
C GLY A 27 1.70 -11.24 1.15
N HIS A 28 2.20 -10.33 0.31
CA HIS A 28 3.31 -9.42 0.64
C HIS A 28 2.84 -7.97 0.80
N SER A 29 1.65 -7.71 1.37
CA SER A 29 1.03 -6.38 1.39
C SER A 29 1.86 -5.28 2.07
N LEU A 30 2.78 -5.66 2.95
CA LEU A 30 3.74 -4.76 3.59
C LEU A 30 5.18 -4.92 3.06
N GLY A 31 5.44 -5.91 2.20
CA GLY A 31 6.79 -6.30 1.78
C GLY A 31 7.00 -7.80 1.95
N LYS A 32 8.21 -8.28 1.64
CA LYS A 32 8.57 -9.69 1.79
C LYS A 32 8.60 -10.09 3.28
N PRO A 33 8.41 -11.37 3.63
CA PRO A 33 8.68 -11.85 4.98
C PRO A 33 10.12 -11.50 5.40
N GLY A 34 10.28 -10.87 6.57
CA GLY A 34 11.58 -10.43 7.10
C GLY A 34 12.19 -9.17 6.47
N ASP A 35 11.55 -8.57 5.47
CA ASP A 35 12.01 -7.30 4.87
C ASP A 35 11.55 -6.10 5.70
N GLU A 36 12.16 -5.94 6.87
CA GLU A 36 11.84 -4.87 7.83
C GLU A 36 11.89 -3.48 7.18
N LYS A 37 12.84 -3.26 6.25
CA LYS A 37 13.01 -1.98 5.58
C LYS A 37 11.77 -1.63 4.75
N THR A 38 11.33 -2.54 3.86
CA THR A 38 10.13 -2.31 3.05
C THR A 38 8.89 -2.20 3.92
N GLN A 39 8.74 -3.09 4.91
CA GLN A 39 7.62 -3.09 5.85
C GLN A 39 7.48 -1.75 6.57
N ARG A 40 8.58 -1.22 7.09
CA ARG A 40 8.60 0.09 7.75
C ARG A 40 8.24 1.21 6.78
N MET A 41 8.73 1.19 5.55
CA MET A 41 8.41 2.21 4.56
C MET A 41 6.93 2.20 4.16
N VAL A 42 6.34 1.02 3.97
CA VAL A 42 4.91 0.89 3.66
C VAL A 42 4.04 1.40 4.81
N LEU A 43 4.40 1.04 6.05
CA LEU A 43 3.71 1.55 7.24
C LEU A 43 3.88 3.06 7.40
N GLN A 44 5.05 3.61 7.12
CA GLN A 44 5.25 5.06 7.18
C GLN A 44 4.38 5.77 6.14
N ALA A 45 4.37 5.31 4.89
CA ALA A 45 3.51 5.87 3.84
C ALA A 45 2.02 5.78 4.20
N ALA A 46 1.63 4.71 4.88
CA ALA A 46 0.27 4.54 5.38
C ALA A 46 -0.10 5.57 6.44
N LEU A 47 0.80 5.81 7.40
CA LEU A 47 0.63 6.82 8.45
C LEU A 47 0.64 8.24 7.88
N ASP A 48 1.55 8.54 6.94
CA ASP A 48 1.62 9.85 6.29
C ASP A 48 0.30 10.14 5.55
N HIS A 49 -0.27 9.14 4.87
CA HIS A 49 -1.54 9.27 4.18
C HIS A 49 -2.74 9.50 5.13
N LEU A 50 -2.66 9.12 6.41
CA LEU A 50 -3.70 9.48 7.40
C LEU A 50 -3.79 10.99 7.62
N MET A 51 -2.67 11.71 7.46
CA MET A 51 -2.60 13.15 7.61
C MET A 51 -3.12 13.92 6.39
N GLU A 52 -3.27 13.23 5.25
CA GLU A 52 -3.83 13.79 4.04
C GLU A 52 -5.38 13.84 4.13
N PRO A 53 -6.03 14.80 3.44
CA PRO A 53 -7.48 14.80 3.26
C PRO A 53 -7.95 13.45 2.67
N GLY A 54 -9.03 12.90 3.22
CA GLY A 54 -9.60 11.65 2.74
C GLY A 54 -10.48 11.88 1.50
N GLU A 55 -10.33 11.03 0.49
CA GLU A 55 -11.14 11.02 -0.73
C GLU A 55 -11.72 9.60 -0.95
N PRO A 56 -12.99 9.33 -0.59
CA PRO A 56 -13.56 7.99 -0.64
C PRO A 56 -13.48 7.33 -2.02
N GLY A 57 -12.86 6.15 -2.07
CA GLY A 57 -12.67 5.39 -3.31
C GLY A 57 -11.42 5.76 -4.11
N ARG A 58 -10.67 6.80 -3.70
CA ARG A 58 -9.35 7.05 -4.27
C ARG A 58 -8.32 6.12 -3.61
N ILE A 59 -7.64 5.33 -4.44
CA ILE A 59 -6.54 4.46 -4.01
C ILE A 59 -5.24 5.09 -4.53
N LYS A 60 -4.31 5.39 -3.63
CA LYS A 60 -3.01 5.99 -3.95
C LYS A 60 -2.00 4.88 -4.26
N THR A 61 -1.56 4.77 -5.50
CA THR A 61 -0.48 3.86 -5.88
C THR A 61 0.88 4.44 -5.47
N ILE A 62 1.72 3.64 -4.82
CA ILE A 62 3.04 4.06 -4.32
C ILE A 62 4.08 3.01 -4.72
N ASN A 63 5.18 3.44 -5.33
CA ASN A 63 6.32 2.56 -5.60
C ASN A 63 7.25 2.46 -4.37
N PHE A 64 7.68 1.25 -4.04
CA PHE A 64 8.68 0.96 -3.01
C PHE A 64 9.90 0.26 -3.64
N PRO A 65 10.94 1.01 -4.06
CA PRO A 65 12.09 0.45 -4.78
C PRO A 65 12.84 -0.67 -4.04
N SER A 66 12.76 -0.72 -2.71
CA SER A 66 13.36 -1.82 -1.93
C SER A 66 12.73 -3.18 -2.23
N TYR A 67 11.47 -3.21 -2.67
CA TYR A 67 10.76 -4.44 -3.00
C TYR A 67 11.23 -5.04 -4.35
N GLU A 68 11.58 -4.17 -5.31
CA GLU A 68 12.01 -4.53 -6.68
C GLU A 68 13.33 -5.30 -6.75
N SER A 69 14.09 -5.39 -5.65
CA SER A 69 15.32 -6.19 -5.52
C SER A 69 15.13 -7.71 -5.74
N PHE A 70 13.96 -8.14 -6.20
CA PHE A 70 13.60 -9.50 -6.58
C PHE A 70 13.47 -9.61 -8.11
N LYS A 71 14.59 -9.79 -8.81
CA LYS A 71 14.60 -10.42 -10.14
C LYS A 71 15.37 -11.72 -10.05
#